data_AF-A0A268TTD3-F1
#
_entry.id   AF-A0A268TTD3-F1
#
_cell.length_a   1.000
_cell.length_b   1.000
_cell.length_c   1.000
_cell.angle_alpha   90.00
_cell.angle_beta   90.00
_cell.angle_gamma   90.00
#
_symmetry.space_group_name_H-M   'P 1'
#
loop_
_entity.id
_entity.type
_entity.pdbx_description
1 polymer ?
#
loop_
_entity_poly.entity_id
_entity_poly.type
_entity_poly.pdbx_seq_one_letter_code
_entity_poly.pdbx_strand_id
1 'polypeptide(L)' 'MMEKQTYRQMKAIKSEGGISIAVYDDKIKAVQILLKQNKVNYIAKAGYNEDSDLDILIKSIINKE' A
#
# COMPACT_ATOMS: atom_id res chain seq x y z
N MET A 1 -2.05 -13.11 12.01
CA MET A 1 -3.24 -12.25 12.18
C MET A 1 -2.74 -10.82 12.01
N MET A 2 -3.16 -10.10 10.96
CA MET A 2 -2.85 -8.67 10.85
C MET A 2 -3.75 -7.96 11.86
N GLU A 3 -3.17 -7.30 12.86
CA GLU A 3 -3.93 -6.73 13.96
C GLU A 3 -5.01 -5.77 13.44
N LYS A 4 -6.25 -5.94 13.93
CA LYS A 4 -7.45 -5.19 13.54
C LYS A 4 -7.24 -3.66 13.55
N GLN A 5 -6.27 -3.17 14.31
CA GLN A 5 -5.94 -1.76 14.44
C GLN A 5 -5.27 -1.17 13.20
N THR A 6 -4.33 -1.87 12.57
CA THR A 6 -3.65 -1.43 11.33
C THR A 6 -4.65 -1.32 10.17
N TYR A 7 -5.60 -2.24 10.10
CA TYR A 7 -6.68 -2.22 9.10
C TYR A 7 -7.60 -1.00 9.22
N ARG A 8 -7.90 -0.55 10.44
CA ARG A 8 -8.75 0.64 10.66
C ARG A 8 -8.07 1.93 10.19
N GLN A 9 -6.76 2.05 10.42
CA GLN A 9 -5.97 3.21 10.00
C GLN A 9 -5.90 3.35 8.48
N MET A 10 -5.62 2.25 7.76
CA MET A 10 -5.58 2.29 6.29
C MET A 10 -6.93 2.65 5.66
N LYS A 11 -8.03 2.16 6.25
CA LYS A 11 -9.39 2.47 5.77
C LYS A 11 -9.72 3.96 5.96
N ALA A 12 -9.35 4.54 7.10
CA ALA A 12 -9.59 5.96 7.40
C ALA A 12 -8.83 6.88 6.42
N ILE A 13 -7.53 6.61 6.21
CA ILE A 13 -6.69 7.35 5.27
C ILE A 13 -7.32 7.36 3.87
N LYS A 14 -7.79 6.20 3.39
CA LYS A 14 -8.42 6.10 2.07
C LYS A 14 -9.74 6.87 1.97
N SER A 15 -10.57 6.87 3.03
CA SER A 15 -11.84 7.61 3.03
C SER A 15 -11.66 9.14 3.04
N GLU A 16 -10.50 9.61 3.50
CA GLU A 16 -10.15 11.04 3.56
C GLU A 16 -9.40 11.52 2.29
N GLY A 17 -9.34 10.69 1.25
CA GLY A 17 -8.65 11.00 0.00
C GLY A 17 -7.16 10.68 -0.01
N GLY A 18 -6.63 10.13 1.08
CA GLY A 18 -5.24 9.69 1.18
C GLY A 18 -4.96 8.45 0.33
N ILE A 19 -3.71 8.35 -0.14
CA ILE A 19 -3.23 7.21 -0.91
C ILE A 19 -2.56 6.21 0.03
N SER A 20 -2.95 4.94 -0.07
CA SER A 20 -2.42 3.85 0.74
C SER A 20 -1.75 2.77 -0.11
N ILE A 21 -0.57 2.33 0.33
CA ILE A 21 0.23 1.29 -0.31
C ILE A 21 0.40 0.14 0.67
N ALA A 22 0.01 -1.08 0.28
CA ALA A 22 0.35 -2.28 1.06
C ALA A 22 1.71 -2.83 0.62
N VAL A 23 2.71 -2.71 1.48
CA VAL A 23 4.06 -3.24 1.25
C VAL A 23 4.15 -4.67 1.79
N TYR A 24 4.71 -5.59 1.01
CA TYR A 24 4.82 -7.02 1.39
C TYR A 24 6.19 -7.61 1.08
N ASP A 25 6.62 -8.55 1.91
CA ASP A 25 7.83 -9.36 1.70
C ASP A 25 7.55 -10.51 0.70
N ASP A 26 6.86 -11.55 1.17
CA ASP A 26 6.55 -12.79 0.45
C ASP A 26 5.02 -13.05 0.42
N LYS A 27 4.25 -12.27 1.19
CA LYS A 27 2.80 -12.47 1.39
C LYS A 27 1.93 -11.79 0.31
N ILE A 28 2.26 -11.99 -0.97
CA ILE A 28 1.55 -11.37 -2.10
C ILE A 28 0.04 -11.65 -2.09
N LYS A 29 -0.38 -12.86 -1.70
CA LYS A 29 -1.80 -13.26 -1.65
C LYS A 29 -2.62 -12.40 -0.68
N ALA A 30 -2.05 -12.02 0.46
CA ALA A 30 -2.75 -11.23 1.47
C ALA A 30 -3.01 -9.80 0.97
N VAL A 31 -2.01 -9.17 0.34
CA VAL A 31 -2.15 -7.81 -0.19
C VAL A 31 -3.03 -7.75 -1.44
N GLN A 32 -3.05 -8.80 -2.26
CA GLN A 32 -3.98 -8.89 -3.39
C GLN A 32 -5.45 -8.88 -2.93
N ILE A 33 -5.76 -9.52 -1.80
CA ILE A 33 -7.11 -9.46 -1.21
C ILE A 33 -7.45 -8.02 -0.82
N LEU A 34 -6.51 -7.29 -0.22
CA LEU A 34 -6.72 -5.88 0.17
C LEU A 34 -7.00 -5.00 -1.06
N LEU A 35 -6.23 -5.20 -2.14
CA LEU A 35 -6.42 -4.47 -3.38
C LEU A 35 -7.78 -4.79 -4.02
N LYS A 36 -8.15 -6.07 -4.12
CA LYS A 36 -9.45 -6.52 -4.66
C LYS A 36 -10.64 -5.99 -3.85
N GLN A 37 -10.48 -5.89 -2.52
CA GLN A 37 -11.50 -5.33 -1.64
C GLN A 37 -11.52 -3.79 -1.66
N ASN A 38 -10.76 -3.16 -2.55
CA ASN A 38 -10.59 -1.72 -2.66
C ASN A 38 -10.20 -1.08 -1.31
N LYS A 39 -9.43 -1.78 -0.47
CA LYS A 39 -8.99 -1.31 0.85
C LYS A 39 -7.70 -0.51 0.78
N VAL A 40 -6.91 -0.73 -0.25
CA VAL A 40 -5.68 0.02 -0.55
C VAL A 40 -5.72 0.56 -1.98
N ASN A 41 -4.85 1.51 -2.31
CA ASN A 41 -4.74 2.07 -3.67
C ASN A 41 -3.73 1.27 -4.50
N TYR A 42 -2.62 0.89 -3.86
CA TYR A 42 -1.51 0.18 -4.51
C TYR A 42 -0.98 -0.93 -3.61
N ILE A 43 -0.23 -1.85 -4.22
CA ILE A 43 0.57 -2.86 -3.53
C ILE A 43 1.98 -2.82 -4.12
N ALA A 44 3.00 -3.07 -3.29
CA ALA A 44 4.40 -3.09 -3.73
C ALA A 44 5.19 -4.10 -2.91
N LYS A 45 6.18 -4.75 -3.53
CA LYS A 45 7.10 -5.62 -2.80
C LYS A 45 8.03 -4.76 -1.94
N ALA A 46 8.41 -5.27 -0.77
CA ALA A 46 9.36 -4.63 0.11
C ALA A 46 10.73 -4.53 -0.59
N GLY A 47 11.11 -3.30 -0.92
CA GLY A 47 12.40 -2.95 -1.47
C GLY A 47 12.64 -1.47 -1.21
N TYR A 48 13.39 -1.13 -0.16
CA TYR A 48 13.61 0.25 0.28
C TYR A 48 14.87 0.87 -0.31
N ASN A 49 15.26 0.41 -1.49
CA ASN A 49 16.44 0.88 -2.20
C ASN A 49 16.00 1.84 -3.31
N GLU A 50 16.92 2.69 -3.75
CA GLU A 50 16.72 3.53 -4.93
C GLU A 50 16.40 2.67 -6.16
N ASP A 51 15.52 3.18 -7.02
CA ASP A 51 15.06 2.53 -8.27
C ASP A 51 14.30 1.20 -8.07
N SER A 52 13.91 0.87 -6.84
CA SER A 52 13.01 -0.25 -6.59
C SER A 52 11.59 0.08 -7.09
N ASP A 53 10.77 -0.96 -7.29
CA ASP A 53 9.34 -0.80 -7.60
C ASP A 53 8.61 0.07 -6.57
N LEU A 54 9.01 -0.02 -5.29
CA LEU A 54 8.41 0.76 -4.22
C LEU A 54 8.85 2.23 -4.29
N ASP A 55 10.13 2.50 -4.55
CA ASP A 55 10.67 3.85 -4.71
C ASP A 55 10.02 4.57 -5.90
N ILE A 56 9.98 3.90 -7.05
CA ILE A 56 9.34 4.40 -8.28
C ILE A 56 7.86 4.70 -8.02
N LEU A 57 7.14 3.77 -7.37
CA LEU A 57 5.73 3.96 -7.04
C LEU A 57 5.51 5.17 -6.14
N ILE A 58 6.28 5.30 -5.05
CA ILE A 58 6.17 6.43 -4.13
C ILE A 58 6.43 7.75 -4.84
N LYS A 59 7.52 7.84 -5.61
CA LYS A 59 7.84 9.04 -6.41
C LYS A 59 6.70 9.38 -7.37
N SER A 60 6.10 8.39 -8.04
CA SER A 60 4.96 8.63 -8.96
C SER A 60 3.69 9.13 -8.26
N ILE A 61 3.50 8.78 -6.99
CA ILE A 61 2.37 9.19 -6.18
C ILE A 61 2.57 10.62 -5.67
N ILE A 62 3.77 10.93 -5.17
CA ILE A 62 4.10 12.25 -4.60
C ILE A 62 4.23 13.30 -5.69
N ASN A 63 4.88 12.99 -6.82
CA ASN A 63 5.04 13.91 -7.95
C ASN A 63 3.76 14.13 -8.75
N LYS A 64 2.60 13.65 -8.27
CA LYS A 64 1.32 13.76 -8.97
C LYS A 64 0.61 15.11 -8.71
N GLU A 65 1.35 16.12 -8.28
CA GLU A 65 0.90 17.50 -8.08
C GLU A 65 1.28 18.41 -9.25
#